data_AF-D0U549-F1
#
_entry.id   AF-D0U549-F1
#
_cell.length_a   1.000
_cell.length_b   1.000
_cell.length_c   1.000
_cell.angle_alpha   90.00
_cell.angle_beta   90.00
_cell.angle_gamma   90.00
#
_symmetry.space_group_name_H-M   'P 1'
#
loop_
_entity.id
_entity.type
_entity.pdbx_description
1 polymer ?
#
loop_
_entity_poly.entity_id
_entity_poly.type
_entity_poly.pdbx_seq_one_letter_code
_entity_poly.pdbx_strand_id
1 'polypeptide(L)'
;MGNFFDNVWSAISILAWSDWLTLIILITFVVRGFIQGLAKEVISFIFVIIAIILAWLYYEPFAKTFLSSWINSDNQSTYAVSFGGLFLSAWFIKKGLYRIASASANNQNPNDLNRPFANSVIFTIVAILSFNFLGAISNLQTIESIIANESLRSFVSFVLVFAILITGLLALSKLLNIKVDTENPSVMAPVYASILSALSSLDTLINARNVDGLKNKFFGAILGLFIGATFVLIVVLILQNMSWVTQNHAWVETSGALRTFQDWSVDVKPVLSKYLLFVELDPGDVVVEFIESEIIKE
;
A
#
# COMPACT_ATOMS: atom_id res chain seq x y z
N MET A 1 14.08 27.80 31.36
CA MET A 1 13.13 26.99 30.56
C MET A 1 12.41 27.81 29.48
N GLY A 2 12.03 29.08 29.73
CA GLY A 2 11.40 29.97 28.72
C GLY A 2 12.14 30.03 27.37
N ASN A 3 13.41 30.45 27.35
CA ASN A 3 14.20 30.53 26.11
C ASN A 3 14.31 29.22 25.31
N PHE A 4 14.20 28.04 25.95
CA PHE A 4 14.22 26.77 25.22
C PHE A 4 12.89 26.52 24.53
N PHE A 5 11.77 26.71 25.23
CA PHE A 5 10.44 26.58 24.64
C PHE A 5 10.14 27.67 23.62
N ASP A 6 10.63 28.89 23.80
CA ASP A 6 10.47 30.00 22.85
C ASP A 6 11.32 29.76 21.58
N ASN A 7 12.54 29.24 21.72
CA ASN A 7 13.35 28.86 20.56
C ASN A 7 12.79 27.64 19.83
N VAL A 8 12.27 26.65 20.57
CA VAL A 8 11.58 25.49 19.99
C VAL A 8 10.31 25.95 19.28
N TRP A 9 9.54 26.87 19.87
CA TRP A 9 8.32 27.42 19.28
C TRP A 9 8.61 28.28 18.04
N SER A 10 9.67 29.08 18.09
CA SER A 10 10.15 29.87 16.95
C SER A 10 10.61 28.95 15.81
N ALA A 11 11.36 27.89 16.09
CA ALA A 11 11.75 26.90 15.08
C ALA A 11 10.52 26.16 14.51
N ILE A 12 9.55 25.81 15.37
CA ILE A 12 8.28 25.17 14.99
C ILE A 12 7.43 26.08 14.08
N SER A 13 7.44 27.40 14.32
CA SER A 13 6.66 28.37 13.55
C SER A 13 7.20 28.62 12.13
N ILE A 14 8.44 28.21 11.84
CA ILE A 14 9.11 28.40 10.55
C ILE A 14 8.92 27.18 9.62
N LEU A 15 8.40 26.04 10.14
CA LEU A 15 8.22 24.84 9.32
C LEU A 15 7.16 25.02 8.23
N ALA A 16 7.50 24.57 7.02
CA ALA A 16 6.57 24.49 5.92
C ALA A 16 5.49 23.43 6.20
N TRP A 17 4.35 23.53 5.51
CA TRP A 17 3.24 22.57 5.65
C TRP A 17 3.66 21.12 5.36
N SER A 18 4.64 20.93 4.46
CA SER A 18 5.20 19.63 4.08
C SER A 18 6.05 18.99 5.18
N ASP A 19 6.72 19.81 5.99
CA ASP A 19 7.47 19.35 7.15
C ASP A 19 6.54 18.95 8.30
N TRP A 20 5.46 19.71 8.50
CA TRP A 20 4.39 19.32 9.43
C TRP A 20 3.81 17.96 9.08
N LEU A 21 3.51 17.71 7.81
CA LEU A 21 3.04 16.41 7.35
C LEU A 21 4.05 15.29 7.65
N THR A 22 5.33 15.52 7.34
CA THR A 22 6.40 14.56 7.59
C THR A 22 6.55 14.24 9.08
N LEU A 23 6.55 15.27 9.93
CA LEU A 23 6.62 15.11 11.38
C LEU A 23 5.39 14.38 11.94
N ILE A 24 4.19 14.70 11.45
CA ILE A 24 2.95 14.02 11.86
C ILE A 24 3.04 12.52 11.53
N ILE A 25 3.53 12.16 10.34
CA ILE A 25 3.73 10.76 9.96
C ILE A 25 4.71 10.09 10.93
N LEU A 26 5.90 10.68 11.13
CA LEU A 26 6.93 10.10 12.01
C LEU A 26 6.43 9.95 13.46
N ILE A 27 5.81 10.99 14.02
CA ILE A 27 5.24 10.95 15.37
C ILE A 27 4.16 9.88 15.47
N THR A 28 3.29 9.75 14.46
CA THR A 28 2.26 8.71 14.43
C THR A 28 2.87 7.32 14.51
N PHE A 29 3.95 7.08 13.76
CA PHE A 29 4.66 5.80 13.79
C PHE A 29 5.41 5.55 15.10
N VAL A 30 6.01 6.58 15.70
CA VAL A 30 6.65 6.52 17.04
C VAL A 30 5.62 6.16 18.11
N VAL A 31 4.52 6.91 18.18
CA VAL A 31 3.44 6.69 19.16
C VAL A 31 2.83 5.31 18.97
N ARG A 32 2.61 4.91 17.71
CA ARG A 32 2.12 3.57 17.38
C ARG A 32 3.09 2.48 17.84
N GLY A 33 4.38 2.62 17.55
CA GLY A 33 5.41 1.66 17.97
C GLY A 33 5.54 1.58 19.49
N PHE A 34 5.36 2.70 20.19
CA PHE A 34 5.32 2.74 21.64
C PHE A 34 4.11 1.99 22.23
N ILE A 35 2.93 2.17 21.64
CA ILE A 35 1.69 1.50 22.08
C ILE A 35 1.74 0.00 21.76
N GLN A 36 2.23 -0.37 20.57
CA GLN A 36 2.27 -1.75 20.09
C GLN A 36 3.40 -2.56 20.74
N GLY A 37 4.50 -1.90 21.09
CA GLY A 37 5.69 -2.52 21.65
C GLY A 37 6.52 -3.26 20.60
N LEU A 38 7.78 -3.58 20.95
CA LEU A 38 8.78 -4.11 20.03
C LEU A 38 8.31 -5.36 19.28
N ALA A 39 7.75 -6.37 19.96
CA ALA A 39 7.38 -7.63 19.30
C ALA A 39 6.39 -7.41 18.13
N LYS A 40 5.35 -6.59 18.35
CA LYS A 40 4.36 -6.27 17.30
C LYS A 40 4.94 -5.37 16.23
N GLU A 41 5.87 -4.49 16.60
CA GLU A 41 6.54 -3.61 15.65
C GLU A 41 7.57 -4.37 14.79
N VAL A 42 8.20 -5.43 15.30
CA VAL A 42 9.04 -6.35 14.50
C VAL A 42 8.21 -7.08 13.45
N ILE A 43 7.03 -7.57 13.82
CA ILE A 43 6.10 -8.16 12.86
C ILE A 43 5.68 -7.11 11.82
N SER A 44 5.39 -5.89 12.27
CA SER A 44 5.14 -4.74 11.39
C SER A 44 6.28 -4.53 10.39
N PHE A 45 7.52 -4.56 10.87
CA PHE A 45 8.72 -4.41 10.06
C PHE A 45 8.83 -5.47 8.95
N ILE A 46 8.59 -6.74 9.29
CA ILE A 46 8.58 -7.84 8.32
C ILE A 46 7.52 -7.62 7.23
N PHE A 47 6.32 -7.15 7.59
CA PHE A 47 5.30 -6.81 6.60
C PHE A 47 5.72 -5.67 5.68
N VAL A 48 6.49 -4.69 6.16
CA VAL A 48 7.06 -3.62 5.32
C VAL A 48 8.00 -4.20 4.28
N ILE A 49 8.91 -5.08 4.70
CA ILE A 49 9.87 -5.72 3.81
C ILE A 49 9.13 -6.53 2.74
N ILE A 50 8.14 -7.33 3.13
CA ILE A 50 7.31 -8.09 2.20
C ILE A 50 6.58 -7.14 1.23
N ALA A 51 6.03 -6.02 1.71
CA ALA A 51 5.35 -5.05 0.86
C ALA A 51 6.30 -4.42 -0.17
N ILE A 52 7.54 -4.12 0.21
CA ILE A 52 8.57 -3.60 -0.71
C ILE A 52 8.91 -4.66 -1.77
N ILE A 53 9.14 -5.92 -1.36
CA ILE A 53 9.47 -7.01 -2.28
C ILE A 53 8.32 -7.26 -3.27
N LEU A 54 7.07 -7.28 -2.79
CA LEU A 54 5.90 -7.44 -3.65
C LEU A 54 5.73 -6.27 -4.62
N ALA A 55 5.88 -5.04 -4.13
CA ALA A 55 5.82 -3.86 -4.99
C ALA A 55 6.90 -3.92 -6.08
N TRP A 56 8.14 -4.28 -5.70
CA TRP A 56 9.24 -4.46 -6.63
C TRP A 56 9.00 -5.55 -7.67
N LEU A 57 8.44 -6.69 -7.28
CA LEU A 57 8.21 -7.81 -8.21
C LEU A 57 7.08 -7.52 -9.22
N TYR A 58 6.09 -6.73 -8.83
CA TYR A 58 4.84 -6.60 -9.60
C TYR A 58 4.56 -5.19 -10.15
N TYR A 59 5.34 -4.15 -9.83
CA TYR A 59 5.01 -2.78 -10.29
C TYR A 59 5.01 -2.64 -11.82
N GLU A 60 5.95 -3.27 -12.53
CA GLU A 60 6.03 -3.20 -13.99
C GLU A 60 4.85 -3.88 -14.69
N PRO A 61 4.51 -5.16 -14.42
CA PRO A 61 3.33 -5.78 -15.03
C PRO A 61 2.04 -5.07 -14.60
N PHE A 62 1.95 -4.60 -13.35
CA PHE A 62 0.79 -3.83 -12.90
C PHE A 62 0.64 -2.50 -13.65
N ALA A 63 1.75 -1.80 -13.91
CA ALA A 63 1.78 -0.59 -14.72
C ALA A 63 1.31 -0.87 -16.15
N LYS A 64 1.90 -1.87 -16.82
CA LYS A 64 1.65 -2.13 -18.24
C LYS A 64 0.27 -2.70 -18.53
N THR A 65 -0.22 -3.59 -17.66
CA THR A 65 -1.46 -4.34 -17.91
C THR A 65 -2.68 -3.69 -17.30
N PHE A 66 -2.53 -3.03 -16.15
CA PHE A 66 -3.65 -2.40 -15.46
C PHE A 66 -3.54 -0.89 -15.57
N LEU A 67 -2.56 -0.28 -14.90
CA LEU A 67 -2.54 1.17 -14.69
C LEU A 67 -2.41 2.00 -15.97
N SER A 68 -1.76 1.51 -17.02
CA SER A 68 -1.65 2.19 -18.32
C SER A 68 -3.00 2.40 -19.01
N SER A 69 -3.95 1.50 -18.79
CA SER A 69 -5.33 1.62 -19.30
C SER A 69 -6.15 2.63 -18.49
N TRP A 70 -5.62 3.01 -17.33
CA TRP A 70 -6.26 3.92 -16.39
C TRP A 70 -5.62 5.29 -16.41
N ILE A 71 -4.31 5.43 -16.50
CA ILE A 71 -3.61 6.71 -16.36
C ILE A 71 -2.80 6.96 -17.62
N ASN A 72 -3.12 8.04 -18.33
CA ASN A 72 -2.32 8.53 -19.45
C ASN A 72 -1.24 9.47 -18.91
N SER A 73 -0.18 8.88 -18.34
CA SER A 73 0.98 9.59 -17.81
C SER A 73 2.27 8.99 -18.36
N ASP A 74 3.37 9.75 -18.31
CA ASP A 74 4.68 9.26 -18.75
C ASP A 74 5.01 7.92 -18.10
N ASN A 75 5.67 7.02 -18.84
CA ASN A 75 5.94 5.65 -18.40
C ASN A 75 6.58 5.59 -17.00
N GLN A 76 7.48 6.52 -16.70
CA GLN A 76 8.15 6.64 -15.41
C GLN A 76 7.18 6.95 -14.26
N SER A 77 6.31 7.94 -14.43
CA SER A 77 5.27 8.26 -13.44
C SER A 77 4.28 7.10 -13.26
N THR A 78 3.93 6.39 -14.33
CA THR A 78 3.05 5.21 -14.27
C THR A 78 3.70 4.07 -13.47
N TYR A 79 5.01 3.84 -13.62
CA TYR A 79 5.74 2.86 -12.82
C TYR A 79 5.89 3.29 -11.35
N ALA A 80 6.16 4.56 -11.07
CA ALA A 80 6.26 5.08 -9.70
C ALA A 80 4.91 4.98 -8.96
N VAL A 81 3.81 5.37 -9.62
CA VAL A 81 2.44 5.20 -9.11
C VAL A 81 2.13 3.73 -8.86
N SER A 82 2.54 2.84 -9.77
CA SER A 82 2.35 1.40 -9.63
C SER A 82 3.07 0.84 -8.41
N PHE A 83 4.34 1.21 -8.23
CA PHE A 83 5.13 0.80 -7.08
C PHE A 83 4.50 1.29 -5.78
N GLY A 84 4.14 2.57 -5.71
CA GLY A 84 3.48 3.17 -4.54
C GLY A 84 2.12 2.55 -4.24
N GLY A 85 1.30 2.34 -5.26
CA GLY A 85 -0.02 1.72 -5.15
C GLY A 85 0.08 0.29 -4.61
N LEU A 86 1.02 -0.51 -5.12
CA LEU A 86 1.25 -1.87 -4.63
C LEU A 86 1.81 -1.89 -3.20
N PHE A 87 2.77 -1.03 -2.90
CA PHE A 87 3.35 -0.92 -1.55
C PHE A 87 2.27 -0.56 -0.53
N LEU A 88 1.46 0.47 -0.80
CA LEU A 88 0.36 0.88 0.08
C LEU A 88 -0.71 -0.22 0.17
N SER A 89 -1.05 -0.88 -0.93
CA SER A 89 -2.01 -1.98 -0.94
C SER A 89 -1.54 -3.15 -0.07
N ALA A 90 -0.29 -3.60 -0.25
CA ALA A 90 0.32 -4.63 0.57
C ALA A 90 0.39 -4.24 2.05
N TRP A 91 0.67 -2.96 2.32
CA TRP A 91 0.64 -2.43 3.68
C TRP A 91 -0.76 -2.51 4.32
N PHE A 92 -1.80 -2.13 3.58
CA PHE A 92 -3.18 -2.22 4.07
C PHE A 92 -3.65 -3.66 4.27
N ILE A 93 -3.16 -4.61 3.46
CA ILE A 93 -3.45 -6.04 3.62
C ILE A 93 -3.06 -6.54 5.01
N LYS A 94 -2.00 -5.98 5.63
CA LYS A 94 -1.66 -6.29 7.03
C LYS A 94 -2.88 -6.16 7.95
N LYS A 95 -3.57 -5.01 8.00
CA LYS A 95 -4.75 -4.84 8.88
C LYS A 95 -5.87 -5.83 8.55
N GLY A 96 -6.06 -6.13 7.27
CA GLY A 96 -6.98 -7.18 6.81
C GLY A 96 -6.61 -8.55 7.39
N LEU A 97 -5.34 -8.93 7.31
CA LEU A 97 -4.83 -10.20 7.84
C LEU A 97 -5.03 -10.31 9.36
N TYR A 98 -4.78 -9.26 10.14
CA TYR A 98 -5.05 -9.27 11.59
C TYR A 98 -6.54 -9.54 11.88
N ARG A 99 -7.44 -8.90 11.11
CA ARG A 99 -8.89 -9.07 11.29
C ARG A 99 -9.36 -10.47 10.88
N ILE A 100 -8.81 -11.01 9.79
CA ILE A 100 -9.13 -12.34 9.29
C ILE A 100 -8.60 -13.42 10.24
N ALA A 101 -7.35 -13.29 10.70
CA ALA A 101 -6.72 -14.22 11.63
C ALA A 101 -7.48 -14.29 12.96
N SER A 102 -7.84 -13.13 13.54
CA SER A 102 -8.62 -13.08 14.79
C SER A 102 -10.06 -13.59 14.62
N ALA A 103 -10.73 -13.29 13.50
CA ALA A 103 -12.05 -13.85 13.22
C ALA A 103 -11.99 -15.38 13.04
N SER A 104 -10.95 -15.86 12.35
CA SER A 104 -10.69 -17.29 12.12
C SER A 104 -10.40 -18.04 13.42
N ALA A 105 -9.63 -17.47 14.34
CA ALA A 105 -9.30 -18.10 15.62
C ALA A 105 -10.55 -18.34 16.50
N ASN A 106 -11.62 -17.58 16.30
CA ASN A 106 -12.89 -17.76 17.00
C ASN A 106 -13.87 -18.69 16.27
N ASN A 107 -13.56 -19.10 15.04
CA ASN A 107 -14.45 -19.95 14.25
C ASN A 107 -14.16 -21.42 14.52
N GLN A 108 -15.16 -22.12 15.08
CA GLN A 108 -15.07 -23.54 15.40
C GLN A 108 -15.59 -24.44 14.27
N ASN A 109 -16.39 -23.91 13.33
CA ASN A 109 -16.98 -24.67 12.23
C ASN A 109 -16.34 -24.31 10.87
N PRO A 110 -15.58 -25.23 10.25
CA PRO A 110 -14.98 -25.00 8.93
C PRO A 110 -15.99 -24.69 7.82
N ASN A 111 -17.21 -25.22 7.89
CA ASN A 111 -18.22 -25.01 6.84
C ASN A 111 -18.80 -23.59 6.82
N ASP A 112 -18.59 -22.79 7.88
CA ASP A 112 -18.97 -21.38 7.89
C ASP A 112 -18.19 -20.57 6.83
N LEU A 113 -17.06 -21.12 6.32
CA LEU A 113 -16.30 -20.54 5.23
C LEU A 113 -16.95 -20.74 3.84
N ASN A 114 -17.95 -21.60 3.69
CA ASN A 114 -18.62 -21.84 2.39
C ASN A 114 -19.16 -20.53 1.79
N ARG A 115 -19.86 -19.75 2.61
CA ARG A 115 -20.49 -18.49 2.18
C ARG A 115 -19.49 -17.39 1.82
N PRO A 116 -18.49 -17.03 2.65
CA PRO A 116 -17.50 -16.04 2.27
C PRO A 116 -16.63 -16.51 1.09
N PHE A 117 -16.32 -17.81 1.00
CA PHE A 117 -15.60 -18.37 -0.14
C PHE A 117 -16.39 -18.20 -1.45
N ALA A 118 -17.66 -18.63 -1.47
CA ALA A 118 -18.52 -18.49 -2.64
C ALA A 118 -18.67 -17.02 -3.06
N ASN A 119 -18.90 -16.12 -2.09
CA ASN A 119 -18.97 -14.68 -2.37
C ASN A 119 -17.67 -14.14 -2.95
N SER A 120 -16.51 -14.57 -2.45
CA SER A 120 -15.21 -14.14 -2.96
C SER A 120 -14.98 -14.62 -4.39
N VAL A 121 -15.32 -15.87 -4.71
CA VAL A 121 -15.19 -16.42 -6.07
C VAL A 121 -16.10 -15.66 -7.04
N ILE A 122 -17.37 -15.45 -6.67
CA ILE A 122 -18.33 -14.70 -7.48
C ILE A 122 -17.82 -13.27 -7.71
N PHE A 123 -17.37 -12.59 -6.65
CA PHE A 123 -16.84 -11.24 -6.75
C PHE A 123 -15.67 -11.15 -7.74
N THR A 124 -14.70 -12.06 -7.64
CA THR A 124 -13.54 -12.10 -8.54
C THR A 124 -13.95 -12.33 -9.99
N ILE A 125 -14.84 -13.30 -10.25
CA ILE A 125 -15.34 -13.57 -11.60
C ILE A 125 -16.04 -12.33 -12.16
N VAL A 126 -16.90 -11.68 -11.38
CA VAL A 126 -17.61 -10.47 -11.81
C VAL A 126 -16.64 -9.33 -12.07
N ALA A 127 -15.61 -9.15 -11.25
CA ALA A 127 -14.58 -8.13 -11.47
C ALA A 127 -13.85 -8.35 -12.80
N ILE A 128 -13.41 -9.58 -13.08
CA ILE A 128 -12.74 -9.94 -14.34
C ILE A 128 -13.66 -9.69 -15.54
N LEU A 129 -14.91 -10.15 -15.45
CA LEU A 129 -15.90 -9.92 -16.51
C LEU A 129 -16.14 -8.42 -16.71
N SER A 130 -16.27 -7.64 -15.64
CA SER A 130 -16.50 -6.20 -15.71
C SER A 130 -15.36 -5.47 -16.39
N PHE A 131 -14.11 -5.91 -16.14
CA PHE A 131 -12.94 -5.37 -16.82
C PHE A 131 -12.96 -5.68 -18.32
N ASN A 132 -13.31 -6.91 -18.70
CA ASN A 132 -13.40 -7.31 -20.12
C ASN A 132 -14.51 -6.58 -20.89
N PHE A 133 -15.58 -6.14 -20.22
CA PHE A 133 -16.70 -5.42 -20.83
C PHE A 133 -16.61 -3.90 -20.66
N LEU A 134 -15.49 -3.35 -20.19
CA LEU A 134 -15.30 -1.92 -19.96
C LEU A 134 -15.57 -1.10 -21.23
N GLY A 135 -15.04 -1.56 -22.37
CA GLY A 135 -15.20 -0.92 -23.68
C GLY A 135 -16.64 -0.81 -24.18
N ALA A 136 -17.56 -1.64 -23.65
CA ALA A 136 -18.97 -1.61 -24.05
C ALA A 136 -19.69 -0.34 -23.55
N ILE A 137 -19.21 0.26 -22.46
CA ILE A 137 -19.76 1.50 -21.91
C ILE A 137 -18.84 2.68 -22.19
N SER A 138 -17.52 2.52 -22.01
CA SER A 138 -16.57 3.64 -22.13
C SER A 138 -16.51 4.26 -23.52
N ASN A 139 -16.83 3.48 -24.57
CA ASN A 139 -16.71 3.90 -25.96
C ASN A 139 -18.05 4.42 -26.54
N LEU A 140 -19.10 4.50 -25.72
CA LEU A 140 -20.37 5.09 -26.15
C LEU A 140 -20.19 6.61 -26.30
N GLN A 141 -20.56 7.15 -27.45
CA GLN A 141 -20.45 8.60 -27.75
C GLN A 141 -21.15 9.47 -26.69
N THR A 142 -22.24 8.97 -26.11
CA THR A 142 -22.97 9.64 -25.01
C THR A 142 -22.14 9.71 -23.72
N ILE A 143 -21.39 8.67 -23.38
CA ILE A 143 -20.52 8.65 -22.19
C ILE A 143 -19.26 9.47 -22.43
N GLU A 144 -18.70 9.39 -23.64
CA GLU A 144 -17.56 10.19 -24.07
C GLU A 144 -17.84 11.71 -24.00
N SER A 145 -19.03 12.15 -24.40
CA SER A 145 -19.42 13.56 -24.33
C SER A 145 -19.68 14.06 -22.90
N ILE A 146 -20.02 13.18 -21.95
CA ILE A 146 -20.24 13.53 -20.54
C ILE A 146 -18.91 13.53 -19.77
N ILE A 147 -18.05 12.55 -20.03
CA ILE A 147 -16.77 12.37 -19.34
C ILE A 147 -15.64 12.39 -20.37
N ALA A 148 -15.08 13.59 -20.59
CA ALA A 148 -13.97 13.80 -21.52
C ALA A 148 -12.66 13.13 -21.05
N ASN A 149 -12.48 12.96 -19.74
CA ASN A 149 -11.31 12.31 -19.18
C ASN A 149 -11.41 10.78 -19.33
N GLU A 150 -10.56 10.20 -20.16
CA GLU A 150 -10.56 8.76 -20.48
C GLU A 150 -10.38 7.86 -19.24
N SER A 151 -9.48 8.24 -18.31
CA SER A 151 -9.26 7.53 -17.04
C SER A 151 -10.54 7.41 -16.22
N LEU A 152 -11.18 8.55 -16.00
CA LEU A 152 -12.40 8.65 -15.21
C LEU A 152 -13.55 7.94 -15.92
N ARG A 153 -13.61 8.04 -17.24
CA ARG A 153 -14.61 7.38 -18.08
C ARG A 153 -14.50 5.87 -17.99
N SER A 154 -13.30 5.31 -18.11
CA SER A 154 -13.02 3.89 -17.90
C SER A 154 -13.44 3.44 -16.50
N PHE A 155 -13.33 4.31 -15.49
CA PHE A 155 -13.57 3.95 -14.08
C PHE A 155 -15.05 3.85 -13.80
N VAL A 156 -15.76 4.90 -14.17
CA VAL A 156 -17.21 4.94 -14.09
C VAL A 156 -17.81 3.79 -14.89
N SER A 157 -17.27 3.50 -16.07
CA SER A 157 -17.71 2.38 -16.91
C SER A 157 -17.52 1.03 -16.22
N PHE A 158 -16.35 0.76 -15.65
CA PHE A 158 -16.09 -0.46 -14.87
C PHE A 158 -17.06 -0.59 -13.70
N VAL A 159 -17.23 0.47 -12.91
CA VAL A 159 -18.12 0.46 -11.73
C VAL A 159 -19.58 0.21 -12.15
N LEU A 160 -20.03 0.80 -13.26
CA LEU A 160 -21.37 0.57 -13.80
C LEU A 160 -21.58 -0.88 -14.23
N VAL A 161 -20.68 -1.44 -15.04
CA VAL A 161 -20.77 -2.85 -15.47
C VAL A 161 -20.76 -3.77 -14.25
N PHE A 162 -19.85 -3.52 -13.30
CA PHE A 162 -19.73 -4.31 -12.08
C PHE A 162 -21.03 -4.28 -11.25
N ALA A 163 -21.60 -3.09 -11.05
CA ALA A 163 -22.85 -2.93 -10.31
C ALA A 163 -24.03 -3.64 -10.99
N ILE A 164 -24.15 -3.55 -12.31
CA ILE A 164 -25.19 -4.23 -13.09
C ILE A 164 -25.07 -5.75 -12.94
N LEU A 165 -23.86 -6.30 -13.11
CA LEU A 165 -23.62 -7.74 -13.01
C LEU A 165 -23.88 -8.28 -11.60
N ILE A 166 -23.39 -7.59 -10.55
CA ILE A 166 -23.67 -7.98 -9.16
C ILE A 166 -25.18 -7.92 -8.87
N THR A 167 -25.85 -6.84 -9.28
CA THR A 167 -27.30 -6.69 -9.04
C THR A 167 -28.09 -7.79 -9.74
N GLY A 168 -27.73 -8.11 -11.00
CA GLY A 168 -28.34 -9.20 -11.76
C GLY A 168 -28.13 -10.55 -11.09
N LEU A 169 -26.92 -10.86 -10.62
CA LEU A 169 -26.62 -12.10 -9.90
C LEU A 169 -27.39 -12.21 -8.58
N LEU A 170 -27.50 -11.13 -7.81
CA LEU A 170 -28.28 -11.11 -6.57
C LEU A 170 -29.78 -11.31 -6.84
N ALA A 171 -30.31 -10.71 -7.89
CA ALA A 171 -31.71 -10.90 -8.30
C ALA A 171 -31.95 -12.36 -8.75
N LEU A 172 -31.04 -12.93 -9.54
CA LEU A 172 -31.14 -14.31 -10.01
C LEU A 172 -31.01 -15.32 -8.88
N SER A 173 -30.07 -15.12 -7.95
CA SER A 173 -29.90 -15.96 -6.76
C SER A 173 -31.19 -15.99 -5.91
N LYS A 174 -31.84 -14.84 -5.74
CA LYS A 174 -33.14 -14.76 -5.04
C LYS A 174 -34.26 -15.44 -5.81
N LEU A 175 -34.35 -15.23 -7.13
CA LEU A 175 -35.37 -15.82 -7.98
C LEU A 175 -35.28 -17.36 -8.00
N LEU A 176 -34.06 -17.89 -8.05
CA LEU A 176 -33.78 -19.33 -8.08
C LEU A 176 -33.66 -19.95 -6.68
N ASN A 177 -33.84 -19.15 -5.61
CA ASN A 177 -33.69 -19.56 -4.22
C ASN A 177 -32.37 -20.31 -3.92
N ILE A 178 -31.28 -19.89 -4.56
CA ILE A 178 -29.96 -20.49 -4.37
C ILE A 178 -29.42 -20.02 -3.01
N LYS A 179 -29.17 -20.98 -2.11
CA LYS A 179 -28.54 -20.73 -0.81
C LYS A 179 -27.22 -21.49 -0.72
N VAL A 180 -26.21 -20.85 -0.15
CA VAL A 180 -24.95 -21.52 0.19
C VAL A 180 -25.12 -22.17 1.55
N ASP A 181 -25.08 -23.50 1.56
CA ASP A 181 -25.20 -24.32 2.77
C ASP A 181 -23.93 -24.19 3.64
N THR A 182 -24.10 -24.14 4.95
CA THR A 182 -23.03 -24.08 5.96
C THR A 182 -23.17 -25.16 7.04
N GLU A 183 -24.26 -25.93 7.02
CA GLU A 183 -24.60 -26.91 8.06
C GLU A 183 -24.15 -28.32 7.68
N ASN A 184 -24.19 -28.66 6.38
CA ASN A 184 -23.76 -29.96 5.91
C ASN A 184 -22.25 -30.04 5.64
N PRO A 185 -21.62 -31.23 5.81
CA PRO A 185 -20.21 -31.43 5.51
C PRO A 185 -19.92 -31.12 4.05
N SER A 186 -19.05 -30.13 3.82
CA SER A 186 -18.63 -29.73 2.48
C SER A 186 -17.39 -30.51 2.02
N VAL A 187 -17.25 -30.70 0.70
CA VAL A 187 -16.03 -31.28 0.09
C VAL A 187 -14.78 -30.45 0.41
N MET A 188 -14.97 -29.15 0.62
CA MET A 188 -13.90 -28.21 0.97
C MET A 188 -13.60 -28.13 2.48
N ALA A 189 -14.37 -28.83 3.33
CA ALA A 189 -14.15 -28.85 4.77
C ALA A 189 -12.69 -29.11 5.21
N PRO A 190 -11.94 -30.09 4.65
CA PRO A 190 -10.53 -30.28 5.03
C PRO A 190 -9.64 -29.10 4.62
N VAL A 191 -9.93 -28.45 3.49
CA VAL A 191 -9.21 -27.25 3.03
C VAL A 191 -9.50 -26.08 3.95
N TYR A 192 -10.77 -25.88 4.33
CA TYR A 192 -11.19 -24.85 5.28
C TYR A 192 -10.57 -25.04 6.66
N ALA A 193 -10.55 -26.26 7.18
CA ALA A 193 -9.88 -26.56 8.45
C ALA A 193 -8.37 -26.23 8.40
N SER A 194 -7.72 -26.54 7.28
CA SER A 194 -6.30 -26.19 7.06
C SER A 194 -6.09 -24.67 7.01
N ILE A 195 -6.96 -23.94 6.31
CA ILE A 195 -6.92 -22.47 6.26
C ILE A 195 -7.15 -21.87 7.64
N LEU A 196 -8.16 -22.33 8.38
CA LEU A 196 -8.50 -21.83 9.72
C LEU A 196 -7.38 -22.09 10.72
N SER A 197 -6.76 -23.28 10.68
CA SER A 197 -5.62 -23.61 11.55
C SER A 197 -4.38 -22.77 11.23
N ALA A 198 -4.08 -22.55 9.95
CA ALA A 198 -3.02 -21.63 9.53
C ALA A 198 -3.30 -20.20 10.01
N LEU A 199 -4.50 -19.69 9.80
CA LEU A 199 -4.91 -18.35 10.26
C LEU A 199 -4.93 -18.23 11.80
N SER A 200 -5.29 -19.28 12.53
CA SER A 200 -5.23 -19.30 13.99
C SER A 200 -3.77 -19.31 14.49
N SER A 201 -2.88 -20.01 13.81
CA SER A 201 -1.43 -19.97 14.09
C SER A 201 -0.86 -18.58 13.79
N LEU A 202 -1.35 -17.95 12.71
CA LEU A 202 -1.02 -16.56 12.42
C LEU A 202 -1.56 -15.61 13.48
N ASP A 203 -2.76 -15.82 14.05
CA ASP A 203 -3.27 -14.98 15.16
C ASP A 203 -2.32 -15.02 16.36
N THR A 204 -1.88 -16.21 16.78
CA THR A 204 -0.98 -16.34 17.94
C THR A 204 0.38 -15.68 17.70
N LEU A 205 0.94 -15.85 16.49
CA LEU A 205 2.22 -15.25 16.09
C LEU A 205 2.10 -13.72 15.95
N ILE A 206 1.10 -13.24 15.21
CA ILE A 206 0.96 -11.85 14.80
C ILE A 206 0.45 -10.96 15.95
N ASN A 207 -0.43 -11.48 16.81
CA ASN A 207 -0.98 -10.72 17.93
C ASN A 207 -0.12 -10.76 19.19
N ALA A 208 0.95 -11.57 19.23
CA ALA A 208 1.96 -11.64 20.29
C ALA A 208 1.41 -11.15 21.65
N ARG A 209 0.64 -12.00 22.33
CA ARG A 209 -0.05 -11.60 23.56
C ARG A 209 0.97 -11.47 24.69
N ASN A 210 0.82 -10.43 25.52
CA ASN A 210 1.64 -10.15 26.71
C ASN A 210 3.01 -9.48 26.45
N VAL A 211 3.00 -8.23 25.97
CA VAL A 211 4.21 -7.42 25.67
C VAL A 211 4.37 -6.21 26.62
N ASP A 212 3.82 -6.28 27.82
CA ASP A 212 3.87 -5.18 28.76
C ASP A 212 5.27 -5.04 29.39
N GLY A 213 5.96 -3.97 29.02
CA GLY A 213 7.25 -3.60 29.58
C GLY A 213 7.75 -2.28 29.00
N LEU A 214 8.29 -1.40 29.85
CA LEU A 214 8.80 -0.09 29.41
C LEU A 214 9.89 -0.22 28.34
N LYS A 215 10.81 -1.18 28.51
CA LYS A 215 11.85 -1.49 27.52
C LYS A 215 11.24 -1.91 26.18
N ASN A 216 10.23 -2.78 26.20
CA ASN A 216 9.54 -3.23 25.00
C ASN A 216 8.83 -2.08 24.27
N LYS A 217 8.19 -1.17 25.01
CA LYS A 217 7.55 0.03 24.43
C LYS A 217 8.59 1.01 23.85
N PHE A 218 9.70 1.23 24.54
CA PHE A 218 10.77 2.11 24.07
C PHE A 218 11.44 1.60 22.79
N PHE A 219 11.85 0.33 22.75
CA PHE A 219 12.40 -0.26 21.52
C PHE A 219 11.34 -0.36 20.41
N GLY A 220 10.07 -0.54 20.76
CA GLY A 220 8.96 -0.43 19.82
C GLY A 220 8.86 0.97 19.20
N ALA A 221 9.06 2.03 19.97
CA ALA A 221 9.07 3.40 19.46
C ALA A 221 10.25 3.66 18.51
N ILE A 222 11.45 3.15 18.81
CA ILE A 222 12.63 3.23 17.94
C ILE A 222 12.35 2.52 16.60
N LEU A 223 11.84 1.29 16.65
CA LEU A 223 11.54 0.53 15.45
C LEU A 223 10.39 1.18 14.65
N GLY A 224 9.40 1.75 15.35
CA GLY A 224 8.35 2.56 14.75
C GLY A 224 8.89 3.77 14.00
N LEU A 225 9.86 4.50 14.59
CA LEU A 225 10.54 5.60 13.91
C LEU A 225 11.24 5.14 12.64
N PHE A 226 11.96 4.02 12.69
CA PHE A 226 12.63 3.46 11.51
C PHE A 226 11.64 3.12 10.40
N ILE A 227 10.56 2.43 10.73
CA ILE A 227 9.47 2.12 9.79
C ILE A 227 8.84 3.39 9.22
N GLY A 228 8.58 4.39 10.06
CA GLY A 228 8.04 5.68 9.63
C GLY A 228 8.98 6.41 8.68
N ALA A 229 10.29 6.40 8.96
CA ALA A 229 11.31 6.97 8.09
C ALA A 229 11.37 6.23 6.74
N THR A 230 11.34 4.89 6.73
CA THR A 230 11.24 4.09 5.49
C THR A 230 9.99 4.45 4.70
N PHE A 231 8.84 4.60 5.37
CA PHE A 231 7.59 4.98 4.72
C PHE A 231 7.69 6.35 4.05
N VAL A 232 8.22 7.36 4.76
CA VAL A 232 8.43 8.70 4.20
C VAL A 232 9.40 8.64 3.02
N LEU A 233 10.50 7.91 3.14
CA LEU A 233 11.50 7.77 2.07
C LEU A 233 10.91 7.13 0.81
N ILE A 234 10.07 6.09 0.94
CA ILE A 234 9.36 5.47 -0.20
C ILE A 234 8.41 6.49 -0.85
N VAL A 235 7.63 7.22 -0.05
CA VAL A 235 6.72 8.25 -0.58
C VAL A 235 7.49 9.34 -1.33
N VAL A 236 8.62 9.79 -0.78
CA VAL A 236 9.48 10.78 -1.43
C VAL A 236 10.04 10.26 -2.74
N LEU A 237 10.55 9.01 -2.77
CA LEU A 237 11.03 8.38 -4.00
C LEU A 237 9.94 8.34 -5.08
N ILE A 238 8.70 8.00 -4.72
CA ILE A 238 7.58 7.97 -5.66
C ILE A 238 7.29 9.37 -6.19
N LEU A 239 7.21 10.36 -5.30
CA LEU A 239 6.90 11.75 -5.64
C LEU A 239 8.01 12.41 -6.49
N GLN A 240 9.29 12.09 -6.25
CA GLN A 240 10.42 12.58 -7.07
C GLN A 240 10.36 12.07 -8.51
N ASN A 241 9.74 10.92 -8.75
CA ASN A 241 9.62 10.33 -10.09
C ASN A 241 8.26 10.66 -10.76
N MET A 242 7.55 11.67 -10.24
CA MET A 242 6.32 12.21 -10.83
C MET A 242 6.56 13.62 -11.38
N SER A 243 6.49 13.78 -12.70
CA SER A 243 6.74 15.05 -13.40
C SER A 243 5.86 16.22 -12.92
N TRP A 244 4.60 15.96 -12.56
CA TRP A 244 3.68 16.99 -12.04
C TRP A 244 3.98 17.42 -10.59
N VAL A 245 4.71 16.60 -9.82
CA VAL A 245 5.10 16.93 -8.44
C VAL A 245 6.40 17.73 -8.44
N THR A 246 7.39 17.30 -9.22
CA THR A 246 8.71 17.93 -9.25
C THR A 246 8.70 19.34 -9.84
N GLN A 247 7.72 19.66 -10.67
CA GLN A 247 7.51 21.00 -11.23
C GLN A 247 6.78 21.96 -10.28
N ASN A 248 6.28 21.48 -9.14
CA ASN A 248 5.51 22.30 -8.21
C ASN A 248 6.43 23.10 -7.28
N HIS A 249 6.22 24.42 -7.18
CA HIS A 249 6.96 25.32 -6.29
C HIS A 249 6.99 24.82 -4.84
N ALA A 250 5.89 24.25 -4.35
CA ALA A 250 5.80 23.73 -2.99
C ALA A 250 6.69 22.51 -2.73
N TRP A 251 7.12 21.80 -3.78
CA TRP A 251 8.03 20.67 -3.69
C TRP A 251 9.50 21.13 -3.71
N VAL A 252 9.82 22.09 -4.58
CA VAL A 252 11.19 22.59 -4.83
C VAL A 252 11.73 23.45 -3.69
N GLU A 253 10.88 24.25 -3.04
CA GLU A 253 11.29 25.20 -2.00
C GLU A 253 11.28 24.63 -0.58
N THR A 254 11.16 23.31 -0.42
CA THR A 254 11.13 22.71 0.92
C THR A 254 12.50 22.80 1.57
N SER A 255 12.59 23.31 2.81
CA SER A 255 13.87 23.53 3.51
C SER A 255 13.99 22.80 4.86
N GLY A 256 13.02 21.97 5.24
CA GLY A 256 12.99 21.28 6.54
C GLY A 256 13.10 19.76 6.46
N ALA A 257 12.34 19.05 7.30
CA ALA A 257 12.40 17.60 7.45
C ALA A 257 12.19 16.85 6.12
N LEU A 258 11.26 17.31 5.26
CA LEU A 258 11.05 16.68 3.96
C LEU A 258 12.27 16.84 3.04
N ARG A 259 13.00 17.96 3.13
CA ARG A 259 14.22 18.20 2.34
C ARG A 259 15.31 17.19 2.68
N THR A 260 15.47 16.86 3.97
CA THR A 260 16.39 15.80 4.40
C THR A 260 16.04 14.45 3.79
N PHE A 261 14.76 14.08 3.72
CA PHE A 261 14.34 12.84 3.05
C PHE A 261 14.51 12.92 1.52
N GLN A 262 14.35 14.09 0.92
CA GLN A 262 14.64 14.30 -0.50
C GLN A 262 16.13 14.13 -0.79
N ASP A 263 17.02 14.63 0.06
CA ASP A 263 18.48 14.43 -0.05
C ASP A 263 18.85 12.96 0.13
N TRP A 264 18.38 12.30 1.19
CA TRP A 264 18.62 10.86 1.38
C TRP A 264 18.07 10.01 0.24
N SER A 265 16.96 10.42 -0.36
CA SER A 265 16.42 9.76 -1.54
C SER A 265 17.41 9.81 -2.71
N VAL A 266 18.02 10.98 -2.95
CA VAL A 266 19.07 11.16 -3.97
C VAL A 266 20.27 10.26 -3.70
N ASP A 267 20.75 10.19 -2.46
CA ASP A 267 21.90 9.34 -2.09
C ASP A 267 21.64 7.84 -2.37
N VAL A 268 20.40 7.41 -2.26
CA VAL A 268 20.02 5.99 -2.43
C VAL A 268 19.61 5.66 -3.88
N LYS A 269 19.34 6.68 -4.73
CA LYS A 269 18.98 6.48 -6.15
C LYS A 269 20.00 5.64 -6.93
N PRO A 270 21.33 5.83 -6.84
CA PRO A 270 22.32 5.05 -7.60
C PRO A 270 22.23 3.55 -7.36
N VAL A 271 21.91 3.16 -6.12
CA VAL A 271 21.74 1.76 -5.75
C VAL A 271 20.39 1.24 -6.25
N LEU A 272 19.33 2.03 -6.12
CA LEU A 272 17.97 1.62 -6.46
C LEU A 272 17.69 1.60 -7.98
N SER A 273 18.34 2.45 -8.77
CA SER A 273 18.15 2.51 -10.23
C SER A 273 18.48 1.19 -10.92
N LYS A 274 19.37 0.37 -10.31
CA LYS A 274 19.71 -0.98 -10.76
C LYS A 274 18.55 -1.97 -10.64
N TYR A 275 17.58 -1.69 -9.76
CA TYR A 275 16.47 -2.59 -9.43
C TYR A 275 15.09 -2.00 -9.76
N LEU A 276 14.98 -0.67 -9.82
CA LEU A 276 13.73 0.07 -10.03
C LEU A 276 13.78 0.88 -11.32
N LEU A 277 13.04 0.43 -12.33
CA LEU A 277 12.99 1.04 -13.68
C LEU A 277 12.41 2.46 -13.69
N PHE A 278 11.78 2.90 -12.59
CA PHE A 278 11.22 4.24 -12.47
C PHE A 278 12.18 5.24 -11.84
N VAL A 279 13.33 4.79 -11.33
CA VAL A 279 14.35 5.66 -10.73
C VAL A 279 15.34 6.05 -11.82
N GLU A 280 15.27 7.30 -12.26
CA GLU A 280 16.21 7.87 -13.22
C GLU A 280 17.34 8.59 -12.49
N LEU A 281 18.56 8.42 -13.00
CA LEU A 281 19.75 9.07 -12.46
C LEU A 281 19.94 10.42 -13.16
N ASP A 282 20.02 11.48 -12.37
CA ASP A 282 20.41 12.78 -12.88
C ASP A 282 21.94 12.79 -13.15
N PRO A 283 22.46 13.67 -14.02
CA PRO A 283 23.89 13.71 -14.34
C PRO A 283 24.82 13.84 -13.12
N GLY A 284 24.33 14.44 -12.03
CA GLY A 284 25.06 14.53 -10.75
C GLY A 284 25.09 13.23 -9.95
N ASP A 285 24.08 12.36 -10.09
CA ASP A 285 23.95 11.09 -9.35
C ASP A 285 24.93 10.04 -9.90
N VAL A 286 25.22 10.11 -11.21
CA VAL A 286 26.18 9.24 -11.91
C VAL A 286 27.62 9.47 -11.42
N VAL A 287 27.95 10.69 -10.97
CA VAL A 287 29.27 11.02 -10.41
C VAL A 287 29.45 10.37 -9.04
N VAL A 288 28.39 10.26 -8.24
CA VAL A 288 28.42 9.57 -6.94
C VAL A 288 28.61 8.07 -7.12
N GLU A 289 27.93 7.45 -8.09
CA GLU A 289 28.14 6.03 -8.43
C GLU A 289 29.60 5.75 -8.84
N PHE A 290 30.18 6.63 -9.67
CA PHE A 290 31.58 6.51 -10.09
C PHE A 290 32.52 6.59 -8.89
N ILE A 291 32.35 7.58 -8.00
CA ILE A 291 33.18 7.77 -6.81
C ILE A 291 33.06 6.59 -5.84
N GLU A 292 31.85 6.10 -5.54
CA GLU A 292 31.66 4.92 -4.68
C GLU A 292 32.27 3.66 -5.30
N SER A 293 32.14 3.47 -6.61
CA SER A 293 32.69 2.30 -7.30
C SER A 293 34.22 2.29 -7.36
N GLU A 294 34.85 3.46 -7.32
CA GLU A 294 36.31 3.62 -7.33
C GLU A 294 36.88 3.51 -5.89
N ILE A 295 36.16 4.00 -4.88
CA ILE A 295 36.60 3.96 -3.47
C ILE A 295 36.39 2.58 -2.82
N ILE A 296 35.30 1.87 -3.14
CA ILE A 296 34.99 0.55 -2.54
C ILE A 296 35.81 -0.60 -3.20
N LYS A 297 36.55 -0.31 -4.27
CA LYS A 297 37.43 -1.28 -4.94
C LYS A 297 38.86 -1.38 -4.38
N GLU A 298 39.19 -0.64 -3.31
CA GLU A 298 40.40 -0.87 -2.48
C GLU A 298 40.08 -1.68 -1.22
#